data_AF-Q7NER6-F1
#
_entry.id   AF-Q7NER6-F1
#
_cell.length_a   1.000
_cell.length_b   1.000
_cell.length_c   1.000
_cell.angle_alpha   90.00
_cell.angle_beta   90.00
_cell.angle_gamma   90.00
#
_symmetry.space_group_name_H-M   'P 1'
#
loop_
_entity.id
_entity.type
_entity.pdbx_description
1 polymer ?
#
loop_
_entity_poly.entity_id
_entity_poly.type
_entity_poly.pdbx_seq_one_letter_code
_entity_poly.pdbx_strand_id
1 'polypeptide(L)'
;METSQGFLVRTPSARRFCEQASGDWYYLKHLLYCKRDNTMSSELFDEYVEHGPENKLELIESRLVVGNSLLGSRLLLRQLLQGWSPAAAVALAPVQLWLQALKMRYGVTVGNDDIADLSLHNIGYELEDLRGGYRGDEHSHNGVRQYLNTSLFRVAREVGGNALGRDFAMRLGENGFTPDAMFFTGTGLNRLCNYYLNGPAELVIEVLRPGHEHADRVIKRNYYQAAGVPEYWIVDPRSRSVEFWSRRDGVYLSQFPDRDGLYRPGSVAGLAFRPEPLWQDANWYGGSLEELFFLEGSQQPFESIPHIQEGAGWGSLPFVPDLQLEPAPIGFDQYISWCPEAKFEYWEDRPQIGGAAGVRNLLGMLLATFGLVDVLNVLPPQSWIEALQERIAQEQQDTEHKAQWWHLVRQAAAMLRENFGIVRLGVIGDLVRSQPLNYWSDVTLVAWDAPQQREYEIYQALSGLGDSPQMRLLDAERGFKTAEEQQAIAEQLVPL
;
A
#
# COMPACT_ATOMS: atom_id res chain seq x y z
N MET A 1 13.64 51.11 56.20
CA MET A 1 12.33 50.69 56.76
C MET A 1 12.07 49.29 56.25
N GLU A 2 12.04 48.37 57.20
CA GLU A 2 11.97 46.92 57.03
C GLU A 2 10.54 46.40 56.76
N THR A 3 10.49 45.31 55.99
CA THR A 3 9.65 44.10 56.08
C THR A 3 8.15 44.15 56.45
N SER A 4 7.32 43.45 55.66
CA SER A 4 6.64 42.21 56.11
C SER A 4 5.84 41.46 54.99
N GLN A 5 6.15 40.15 54.85
CA GLN A 5 5.35 38.92 54.59
C GLN A 5 4.06 39.00 53.72
N GLY A 6 3.73 38.09 52.78
CA GLY A 6 4.13 36.70 52.54
C GLY A 6 3.01 35.71 52.92
N PHE A 7 2.14 35.31 51.98
CA PHE A 7 1.25 34.13 52.12
C PHE A 7 1.06 33.38 50.79
N LEU A 8 1.50 32.12 50.80
CA LEU A 8 1.25 31.08 49.80
C LEU A 8 -0.06 30.37 50.14
N VAL A 9 -0.95 30.17 49.17
CA VAL A 9 -2.06 29.19 49.27
C VAL A 9 -1.95 28.19 48.12
N ARG A 10 -1.79 26.93 48.53
CA ARG A 10 -1.73 25.72 47.69
C ARG A 10 -3.14 25.33 47.25
N THR A 11 -3.33 24.99 45.98
CA THR A 11 -4.54 24.30 45.49
C THR A 11 -4.38 22.78 45.66
N PRO A 12 -5.38 22.04 46.20
CA PRO A 12 -5.27 20.59 46.39
C PRO A 12 -5.59 19.78 45.13
N SER A 13 -4.95 18.62 45.07
CA SER A 13 -5.13 17.52 44.13
C SER A 13 -6.54 16.92 44.14
N ALA A 14 -7.10 16.66 42.96
CA ALA A 14 -8.32 15.87 42.80
C ALA A 14 -7.99 14.36 42.75
N ARG A 15 -8.52 13.59 43.70
CA ARG A 15 -8.70 12.14 43.59
C ARG A 15 -10.17 11.81 43.87
N ARG A 16 -10.74 11.05 42.92
CA ARG A 16 -11.87 10.10 43.01
C ARG A 16 -13.23 10.63 43.49
N PHE A 17 -14.22 10.52 42.62
CA PHE A 17 -15.43 9.73 42.89
C PHE A 17 -15.99 9.18 41.56
N CYS A 18 -16.18 7.87 41.52
CA CYS A 18 -16.94 7.14 40.52
C CYS A 18 -18.30 6.84 41.16
N GLU A 19 -19.42 7.10 40.49
CA GLU A 19 -20.61 6.23 40.44
C GLU A 19 -21.82 6.92 39.75
N GLN A 20 -22.17 6.31 38.61
CA GLN A 20 -23.51 5.91 38.15
C GLN A 20 -24.63 6.90 37.77
N ALA A 21 -25.24 6.51 36.63
CA ALA A 21 -26.53 6.85 36.03
C ALA A 21 -26.58 8.23 35.35
N SER A 22 -26.98 8.42 34.09
CA SER A 22 -27.83 7.65 33.17
C SER A 22 -27.67 8.29 31.77
N GLY A 23 -27.67 7.52 30.69
CA GLY A 23 -28.77 7.56 29.71
C GLY A 23 -28.72 8.75 28.74
N ASP A 24 -28.52 8.46 27.45
CA ASP A 24 -29.06 9.21 26.30
C ASP A 24 -28.47 10.57 25.88
N TRP A 25 -27.15 10.72 25.68
CA TRP A 25 -26.61 11.92 24.99
C TRP A 25 -25.44 11.72 24.00
N TYR A 26 -25.25 10.53 23.42
CA TYR A 26 -24.13 10.31 22.46
C TYR A 26 -24.50 9.87 21.03
N TYR A 27 -25.78 9.84 20.64
CA TYR A 27 -26.20 9.26 19.34
C TYR A 27 -26.89 10.21 18.35
N LEU A 28 -26.91 11.52 18.58
CA LEU A 28 -27.63 12.46 17.70
C LEU A 28 -26.80 13.68 17.27
N LYS A 29 -25.57 13.43 16.80
CA LYS A 29 -24.78 14.45 16.09
C LYS A 29 -24.01 13.92 14.86
N HIS A 30 -24.52 12.85 14.25
CA HIS A 30 -24.13 12.47 12.89
C HIS A 30 -25.19 12.97 11.91
N LEU A 31 -24.71 13.59 10.83
CA LEU A 31 -25.42 14.18 9.69
C LEU A 31 -25.68 15.69 9.83
N LEU A 32 -25.06 16.43 8.90
CA LEU A 32 -25.05 17.87 8.67
C LEU A 32 -23.94 18.62 9.41
N TYR A 33 -22.78 18.80 8.76
CA TYR A 33 -22.31 20.10 8.25
C TYR A 33 -20.84 20.03 7.77
N CYS A 34 -20.62 20.37 6.50
CA CYS A 34 -19.32 20.76 5.95
C CYS A 34 -18.84 22.06 6.60
N LYS A 35 -17.97 21.96 7.61
CA LYS A 35 -16.89 22.90 7.91
C LYS A 35 -15.74 22.09 8.51
N ARG A 36 -14.50 22.37 8.08
CA ARG A 36 -13.26 21.75 8.58
C ARG A 36 -13.22 21.79 10.11
N ASP A 37 -13.63 20.69 10.75
CA ASP A 37 -13.54 20.46 12.18
C ASP A 37 -12.41 19.46 12.45
N ASN A 38 -11.50 19.85 13.34
CA ASN A 38 -10.29 19.12 13.73
C ASN A 38 -10.56 17.78 14.45
N THR A 39 -11.83 17.39 14.59
CA THR A 39 -12.30 16.17 15.29
C THR A 39 -12.46 14.98 14.33
N MET A 40 -12.83 15.22 13.07
CA MET A 40 -12.94 14.13 12.08
C MET A 40 -11.57 13.61 11.64
N SER A 41 -10.56 14.49 11.56
CA SER A 41 -9.18 14.11 11.20
C SER A 41 -8.52 13.25 12.29
N SER A 42 -8.82 13.49 13.57
CA SER A 42 -8.34 12.64 14.66
C SER A 42 -9.01 11.26 14.65
N GLU A 43 -10.33 11.19 14.39
CA GLU A 43 -11.05 9.91 14.33
C GLU A 43 -10.56 9.02 13.18
N LEU A 44 -10.31 9.58 12.00
CA LEU A 44 -9.77 8.81 10.86
C LEU A 44 -8.33 8.37 11.08
N PHE A 45 -7.50 9.21 11.71
CA PHE A 45 -6.14 8.82 12.07
C PHE A 45 -6.13 7.68 13.09
N ASP A 46 -6.96 7.77 14.13
CA ASP A 46 -7.08 6.74 15.16
C ASP A 46 -7.63 5.43 14.55
N GLU A 47 -8.63 5.50 13.67
CA GLU A 47 -9.13 4.33 12.91
C GLU A 47 -8.02 3.72 12.03
N TYR A 48 -7.23 4.55 11.34
CA TYR A 48 -6.13 4.10 10.50
C TYR A 48 -5.01 3.41 11.30
N VAL A 49 -4.62 3.98 12.44
CA VAL A 49 -3.53 3.47 13.27
C VAL A 49 -3.95 2.25 14.08
N GLU A 50 -5.12 2.29 14.72
CA GLU A 50 -5.54 1.25 15.65
C GLU A 50 -6.22 0.06 14.95
N HIS A 51 -6.95 0.33 13.86
CA HIS A 51 -7.81 -0.65 13.21
C HIS A 51 -7.39 -0.99 11.78
N GLY A 52 -6.43 -0.27 11.19
CA GLY A 52 -5.97 -0.52 9.82
C GLY A 52 -5.39 -1.92 9.61
N PRO A 53 -5.37 -2.43 8.35
CA PRO A 53 -4.80 -3.74 8.06
C PRO A 53 -3.28 -3.75 8.27
N GLU A 54 -2.69 -4.96 8.32
CA GLU A 54 -1.23 -5.08 8.20
C GLU A 54 -0.74 -4.46 6.88
N ASN A 55 0.41 -3.76 6.96
CA ASN A 55 1.12 -3.18 5.82
C ASN A 55 1.78 -4.28 4.95
N LYS A 56 0.96 -5.16 4.35
CA LYS A 56 1.34 -6.19 3.38
C LYS A 56 0.38 -6.09 2.20
N LEU A 57 0.93 -6.11 0.99
CA LEU A 57 0.20 -6.06 -0.27
C LEU A 57 0.55 -7.31 -1.09
N GLU A 58 -0.33 -8.29 -1.11
CA GLU A 58 -0.10 -9.59 -1.76
C GLU A 58 -1.10 -9.81 -2.91
N LEU A 59 -0.69 -10.58 -3.93
CA LEU A 59 -1.58 -11.06 -4.98
C LEU A 59 -1.87 -12.54 -4.72
N ILE A 60 -3.12 -12.88 -4.40
CA ILE A 60 -3.54 -14.26 -4.14
C ILE A 60 -4.81 -14.54 -4.93
N GLU A 61 -4.79 -15.57 -5.76
CA GLU A 61 -5.91 -15.95 -6.64
C GLU A 61 -6.42 -14.77 -7.48
N SER A 62 -5.48 -14.04 -8.11
CA SER A 62 -5.78 -12.86 -8.94
C SER A 62 -6.51 -11.72 -8.21
N ARG A 63 -6.44 -11.67 -6.88
CA ARG A 63 -7.02 -10.62 -6.04
C ARG A 63 -5.97 -9.96 -5.18
N LEU A 64 -6.09 -8.65 -4.98
CA LEU A 64 -5.22 -7.90 -4.08
C LEU A 64 -5.65 -8.17 -2.62
N VAL A 65 -4.79 -8.87 -1.89
CA VAL A 65 -4.97 -9.21 -0.47
C VAL A 65 -4.12 -8.27 0.38
N VAL A 66 -4.77 -7.49 1.23
CA VAL A 66 -4.11 -6.54 2.13
C VAL A 66 -4.16 -7.08 3.55
N GLY A 67 -2.99 -7.14 4.20
CA GLY A 67 -2.87 -7.62 5.57
C GLY A 67 -3.42 -9.04 5.79
N ASN A 68 -3.08 -9.95 4.88
CA ASN A 68 -3.42 -11.38 4.91
C ASN A 68 -4.92 -11.73 4.77
N SER A 69 -5.80 -10.78 4.41
CA SER A 69 -7.22 -11.10 4.19
C SER A 69 -7.92 -10.15 3.22
N LEU A 70 -9.02 -10.61 2.58
CA LEU A 70 -9.89 -9.74 1.80
C LEU A 70 -10.64 -8.73 2.69
N LEU A 71 -10.87 -9.05 3.97
CA LEU A 71 -11.41 -8.07 4.93
C LEU A 71 -10.46 -6.88 5.08
N GLY A 72 -9.15 -7.14 5.18
CA GLY A 72 -8.12 -6.10 5.20
C GLY A 72 -8.08 -5.28 3.91
N SER A 73 -8.24 -5.91 2.74
CA SER A 73 -8.38 -5.20 1.46
C SER A 73 -9.58 -4.26 1.45
N ARG A 74 -10.71 -4.72 1.99
CA ARG A 74 -11.95 -3.96 2.06
C ARG A 74 -11.86 -2.78 3.03
N LEU A 75 -11.18 -2.98 4.15
CA LEU A 75 -10.90 -1.92 5.12
C LEU A 75 -9.97 -0.85 4.53
N LEU A 76 -8.89 -1.26 3.83
CA LEU A 76 -8.03 -0.29 3.15
C LEU A 76 -8.83 0.50 2.12
N LEU A 77 -9.68 -0.16 1.33
CA LEU A 77 -10.56 0.53 0.38
C LEU A 77 -11.41 1.61 1.06
N ARG A 78 -12.06 1.29 2.18
CA ARG A 78 -12.83 2.28 2.95
C ARG A 78 -11.97 3.45 3.40
N GLN A 79 -10.81 3.19 4.00
CA GLN A 79 -9.91 4.23 4.51
C GLN A 79 -9.39 5.14 3.39
N LEU A 80 -9.03 4.56 2.24
CA LEU A 80 -8.63 5.32 1.06
C LEU A 80 -9.78 6.21 0.58
N LEU A 81 -11.01 5.70 0.50
CA LEU A 81 -12.16 6.48 0.04
C LEU A 81 -12.61 7.56 1.04
N GLN A 82 -12.44 7.34 2.34
CA GLN A 82 -12.68 8.38 3.36
C GLN A 82 -11.66 9.51 3.26
N GLY A 83 -10.39 9.20 3.01
CA GLY A 83 -9.32 10.22 2.88
C GLY A 83 -9.23 10.88 1.50
N TRP A 84 -9.49 10.13 0.42
CA TRP A 84 -9.35 10.59 -0.97
C TRP A 84 -10.69 10.90 -1.65
N SER A 85 -11.82 10.73 -0.96
CA SER A 85 -13.19 10.86 -1.50
C SER A 85 -13.58 9.73 -2.48
N PRO A 86 -14.87 9.36 -2.56
CA PRO A 86 -15.39 8.49 -3.61
C PRO A 86 -15.12 8.97 -5.03
N ALA A 87 -14.92 10.28 -5.24
CA ALA A 87 -14.56 10.85 -6.54
C ALA A 87 -13.29 10.21 -7.13
N ALA A 88 -12.33 9.85 -6.27
CA ALA A 88 -11.10 9.16 -6.66
C ALA A 88 -11.36 7.79 -7.30
N ALA A 89 -12.32 7.02 -6.77
CA ALA A 89 -12.72 5.74 -7.37
C ALA A 89 -13.62 5.94 -8.59
N VAL A 90 -14.58 6.86 -8.51
CA VAL A 90 -15.52 7.12 -9.61
C VAL A 90 -14.77 7.51 -10.88
N ALA A 91 -13.67 8.26 -10.78
CA ALA A 91 -12.82 8.64 -11.92
C ALA A 91 -12.20 7.45 -12.70
N LEU A 92 -12.09 6.26 -12.10
CA LEU A 92 -11.38 5.12 -12.70
C LEU A 92 -12.21 4.27 -13.67
N ALA A 93 -13.53 4.38 -13.65
CA ALA A 93 -14.43 3.61 -14.54
C ALA A 93 -15.43 4.52 -15.25
N PRO A 94 -16.00 4.12 -16.40
CA PRO A 94 -17.03 4.91 -17.07
C PRO A 94 -18.25 5.19 -16.17
N VAL A 95 -18.82 6.39 -16.28
CA VAL A 95 -20.03 6.80 -15.52
C VAL A 95 -21.15 5.77 -15.69
N GLN A 96 -21.35 5.26 -16.90
CA GLN A 96 -22.40 4.29 -17.21
C GLN A 96 -22.24 2.98 -16.43
N LEU A 97 -21.00 2.56 -16.15
CA LEU A 97 -20.74 1.34 -15.39
C LEU A 97 -21.08 1.52 -13.90
N TRP A 98 -20.77 2.70 -13.34
CA TRP A 98 -21.18 3.05 -11.98
C TRP A 98 -22.70 3.15 -11.82
N LEU A 99 -23.40 3.72 -12.79
CA LEU A 99 -24.87 3.77 -12.78
C LEU A 99 -25.48 2.37 -12.81
N GLN A 100 -24.92 1.47 -13.62
CA GLN A 100 -25.32 0.06 -13.63
C GLN A 100 -25.09 -0.60 -12.28
N ALA A 101 -23.93 -0.38 -11.65
CA ALA A 101 -23.63 -0.91 -10.32
C ALA A 101 -24.61 -0.41 -9.25
N LEU A 102 -24.90 0.89 -9.22
CA LEU A 102 -25.88 1.50 -8.30
C LEU A 102 -27.27 0.93 -8.51
N LYS A 103 -27.69 0.77 -9.78
CA LYS A 103 -28.98 0.16 -10.12
C LYS A 103 -29.07 -1.30 -9.64
N MET A 104 -28.01 -2.09 -9.84
CA MET A 104 -27.96 -3.47 -9.38
C MET A 104 -27.98 -3.57 -7.85
N ARG A 105 -27.22 -2.71 -7.17
CA ARG A 105 -27.06 -2.80 -5.71
C ARG A 105 -28.25 -2.24 -4.94
N TYR A 106 -28.78 -1.10 -5.36
CA TYR A 106 -29.76 -0.34 -4.60
C TYR A 106 -31.10 -0.16 -5.33
N GLY A 107 -31.25 -0.71 -6.53
CA GLY A 107 -32.50 -0.58 -7.29
C GLY A 107 -32.80 0.85 -7.76
N VAL A 108 -31.77 1.70 -7.88
CA VAL A 108 -31.93 3.11 -8.28
C VAL A 108 -32.62 3.19 -9.64
N THR A 109 -33.76 3.88 -9.70
CA THR A 109 -34.47 4.18 -10.94
C THR A 109 -33.95 5.48 -11.52
N VAL A 110 -33.20 5.38 -12.62
CA VAL A 110 -32.80 6.56 -13.41
C VAL A 110 -34.00 6.96 -14.28
N GLY A 111 -34.59 8.13 -14.02
CA GLY A 111 -35.58 8.71 -14.92
C GLY A 111 -34.88 9.21 -16.19
N ASN A 112 -35.24 8.64 -17.36
CA ASN A 112 -34.78 9.09 -18.69
C ASN A 112 -33.27 9.35 -18.85
N ASP A 113 -32.42 8.50 -18.26
CA ASP A 113 -30.95 8.62 -18.35
C ASP A 113 -30.37 9.95 -17.82
N ASP A 114 -31.15 10.76 -17.10
CA ASP A 114 -30.69 12.03 -16.53
C ASP A 114 -30.24 11.83 -15.08
N ILE A 115 -28.94 12.03 -14.85
CA ILE A 115 -28.27 11.78 -13.56
C ILE A 115 -28.67 12.84 -12.51
N ALA A 116 -29.23 13.97 -12.97
CA ALA A 116 -29.82 14.99 -12.10
C ALA A 116 -30.98 14.46 -11.24
N ASP A 117 -31.64 13.37 -11.66
CA ASP A 117 -32.78 12.74 -10.98
C ASP A 117 -32.40 11.46 -10.20
N LEU A 118 -31.10 11.20 -9.94
CA LEU A 118 -30.69 10.12 -9.03
C LEU A 118 -31.15 10.44 -7.60
N SER A 119 -32.37 10.01 -7.26
CA SER A 119 -32.88 10.07 -5.90
C SER A 119 -32.86 8.68 -5.25
N LEU A 120 -32.27 8.61 -4.06
CA LEU A 120 -32.37 7.45 -3.19
C LEU A 120 -33.58 7.66 -2.28
N HIS A 121 -34.66 6.92 -2.51
CA HIS A 121 -35.79 6.89 -1.60
C HIS A 121 -35.80 5.56 -0.83
N ASN A 122 -35.77 5.65 0.51
CA ASN A 122 -35.95 4.52 1.43
C ASN A 122 -35.04 3.30 1.18
N ILE A 123 -33.75 3.51 0.94
CA ILE A 123 -32.79 2.40 0.93
C ILE A 123 -32.32 2.16 2.36
N GLY A 124 -32.58 0.95 2.86
CA GLY A 124 -31.92 0.46 4.07
C GLY A 124 -30.43 0.30 3.78
N TYR A 125 -29.61 1.17 4.33
CA TYR A 125 -28.16 1.06 4.30
C TYR A 125 -27.65 0.78 5.71
N GLU A 126 -26.94 -0.32 5.86
CA GLU A 126 -26.18 -0.63 7.06
C GLU A 126 -24.70 -0.57 6.68
N LEU A 127 -23.94 0.26 7.41
CA LEU A 127 -22.50 0.36 7.22
C LEU A 127 -21.87 -0.99 7.56
N GLU A 128 -21.08 -1.54 6.64
CA GLU A 128 -20.41 -2.81 6.84
C GLU A 128 -19.45 -2.72 8.05
N ASP A 129 -19.57 -3.64 8.99
CA ASP A 129 -18.67 -3.73 10.15
C ASP A 129 -17.34 -4.34 9.72
N LEU A 130 -16.37 -3.47 9.43
CA LEU A 130 -15.03 -3.84 8.96
C LEU A 130 -14.00 -3.85 10.09
N ARG A 131 -14.41 -4.11 11.34
CA ARG A 131 -13.46 -4.25 12.44
C ARG A 131 -12.44 -5.36 12.13
N GLY A 132 -11.22 -4.94 11.81
CA GLY A 132 -10.07 -5.83 11.65
C GLY A 132 -9.68 -6.49 12.97
N GLY A 133 -8.89 -7.55 12.89
CA GLY A 133 -8.23 -8.11 14.07
C GLY A 133 -7.39 -7.04 14.76
N TYR A 134 -7.41 -7.01 16.10
CA TYR A 134 -6.61 -6.09 16.90
C TYR A 134 -5.12 -6.24 16.57
N ARG A 135 -4.45 -5.14 16.16
CA ARG A 135 -3.03 -5.13 15.74
C ARG A 135 -2.06 -5.70 16.80
N GLY A 136 -2.47 -5.76 18.07
CA GLY A 136 -1.66 -6.37 19.13
C GLY A 136 -0.50 -5.48 19.59
N ASP A 137 0.44 -6.07 20.33
CA ASP A 137 1.70 -5.43 20.67
C ASP A 137 2.63 -5.40 19.44
N GLU A 138 2.61 -4.30 18.71
CA GLU A 138 3.47 -4.10 17.54
C GLU A 138 4.96 -4.07 17.89
N HIS A 139 5.34 -3.69 19.11
CA HIS A 139 6.75 -3.55 19.48
C HIS A 139 7.45 -4.90 19.50
N SER A 140 6.84 -5.88 20.17
CA SER A 140 7.36 -7.26 20.22
C SER A 140 7.42 -7.88 18.82
N HIS A 141 6.35 -7.75 18.03
CA HIS A 141 6.28 -8.29 16.68
C HIS A 141 7.36 -7.70 15.75
N ASN A 142 7.48 -6.36 15.72
CA ASN A 142 8.46 -5.68 14.88
C ASN A 142 9.90 -5.97 15.34
N GLY A 143 10.15 -6.06 16.65
CA GLY A 143 11.46 -6.42 17.19
C GLY A 143 11.91 -7.81 16.77
N VAL A 144 11.05 -8.82 16.92
CA VAL A 144 11.32 -10.21 16.49
C VAL A 144 11.62 -10.27 15.00
N ARG A 145 10.76 -9.65 14.17
CA ARG A 145 10.97 -9.61 12.71
C ARG A 145 12.27 -8.93 12.32
N GLN A 146 12.61 -7.80 12.95
CA GLN A 146 13.84 -7.07 12.64
C GLN A 146 15.08 -7.90 13.00
N TYR A 147 15.04 -8.62 14.12
CA TYR A 147 16.13 -9.49 14.55
C TYR A 147 16.35 -10.65 13.60
N LEU A 148 15.26 -11.31 13.19
CA LEU A 148 15.27 -12.38 12.18
C LEU A 148 15.88 -11.88 10.87
N ASN A 149 15.38 -10.78 10.33
CA ASN A 149 15.87 -10.22 9.06
C ASN A 149 17.35 -9.84 9.13
N THR A 150 17.77 -9.13 10.18
CA THR A 150 19.18 -8.70 10.33
C THR A 150 20.12 -9.89 10.43
N SER A 151 19.75 -10.90 11.24
CA SER A 151 20.57 -12.09 11.44
C SER A 151 20.62 -12.98 10.20
N LEU A 152 19.47 -13.16 9.54
CA LEU A 152 19.36 -13.94 8.31
C LEU A 152 20.12 -13.27 7.15
N PHE A 153 20.04 -11.95 7.03
CA PHE A 153 20.79 -11.19 6.04
C PHE A 153 22.30 -11.40 6.20
N ARG A 154 22.81 -11.32 7.43
CA ARG A 154 24.23 -11.53 7.72
C ARG A 154 24.70 -12.92 7.25
N VAL A 155 24.01 -13.99 7.68
CA VAL A 155 24.42 -15.36 7.33
C VAL A 155 24.26 -15.63 5.84
N ALA A 156 23.24 -15.04 5.20
CA ALA A 156 22.99 -15.22 3.77
C ALA A 156 24.18 -14.76 2.91
N ARG A 157 24.79 -13.63 3.31
CA ARG A 157 25.97 -13.07 2.66
C ARG A 157 27.21 -13.96 2.82
N GLU A 158 27.33 -14.66 3.94
CA GLU A 158 28.46 -15.58 4.20
C GLU A 158 28.38 -16.85 3.34
N VAL A 159 27.17 -17.32 3.02
CA VAL A 159 26.96 -18.49 2.14
C VAL A 159 26.81 -18.14 0.67
N GLY A 160 26.88 -16.87 0.26
CA GLY A 160 26.68 -16.47 -1.15
C GLY A 160 25.22 -16.44 -1.62
N GLY A 161 24.26 -16.56 -0.69
CA GLY A 161 22.83 -16.35 -0.96
C GLY A 161 22.39 -14.90 -0.70
N ASN A 162 21.08 -14.71 -0.61
CA ASN A 162 20.44 -13.44 -0.25
C ASN A 162 19.30 -13.67 0.74
N ALA A 163 18.94 -12.61 1.47
CA ALA A 163 17.74 -12.58 2.30
C ALA A 163 17.01 -11.25 2.11
N LEU A 164 15.68 -11.33 2.01
CA LEU A 164 14.77 -10.20 1.83
C LEU A 164 13.52 -10.43 2.70
N GLY A 165 12.62 -9.45 2.78
CA GLY A 165 11.44 -9.52 3.65
C GLY A 165 10.21 -8.81 3.08
N ARG A 166 9.38 -8.29 3.99
CA ARG A 166 7.99 -7.82 3.81
C ARG A 166 7.70 -6.93 2.59
N ASP A 167 8.68 -6.22 2.04
CA ASP A 167 8.48 -5.26 0.95
C ASP A 167 8.98 -5.77 -0.42
N PHE A 168 9.28 -7.07 -0.52
CA PHE A 168 9.73 -7.70 -1.78
C PHE A 168 8.89 -8.92 -2.13
N ALA A 169 8.27 -8.88 -3.31
CA ALA A 169 7.37 -9.94 -3.74
C ALA A 169 8.13 -11.22 -4.13
N MET A 170 7.56 -12.37 -3.78
CA MET A 170 7.96 -13.69 -4.26
C MET A 170 6.84 -14.26 -5.14
N ARG A 171 7.14 -14.48 -6.43
CA ARG A 171 6.21 -15.06 -7.41
C ARG A 171 6.12 -16.56 -7.24
N LEU A 172 4.92 -17.05 -6.94
CA LEU A 172 4.58 -18.47 -6.89
C LEU A 172 3.41 -18.74 -7.87
N GLY A 173 3.74 -19.07 -9.11
CA GLY A 173 2.75 -19.14 -10.19
C GLY A 173 2.24 -17.75 -10.54
N GLU A 174 0.92 -17.55 -10.45
CA GLU A 174 0.27 -16.25 -10.64
C GLU A 174 0.04 -15.49 -9.32
N ASN A 175 0.51 -16.03 -8.19
CA ASN A 175 0.45 -15.36 -6.90
C ASN A 175 1.74 -14.62 -6.59
N GLY A 176 1.64 -13.52 -5.86
CA GLY A 176 2.74 -12.75 -5.31
C GLY A 176 2.61 -12.64 -3.79
N PHE A 177 3.53 -13.28 -3.07
CA PHE A 177 3.56 -13.26 -1.60
C PHE A 177 4.64 -12.31 -1.10
N THR A 178 4.46 -11.72 0.08
CA THR A 178 5.45 -10.83 0.71
C THR A 178 5.77 -11.31 2.12
N PRO A 179 6.57 -12.39 2.26
CA PRO A 179 6.86 -12.98 3.56
C PRO A 179 7.63 -12.03 4.49
N ASP A 180 7.52 -12.22 5.81
CA ASP A 180 8.26 -11.37 6.76
C ASP A 180 9.78 -11.54 6.67
N ALA A 181 10.27 -12.73 6.33
CA ALA A 181 11.64 -12.97 5.92
C ALA A 181 11.72 -14.17 4.96
N MET A 182 12.66 -14.12 4.03
CA MET A 182 12.99 -15.22 3.13
C MET A 182 14.48 -15.30 2.89
N PHE A 183 14.99 -16.51 2.73
CA PHE A 183 16.36 -16.78 2.28
C PHE A 183 16.33 -17.52 0.96
N PHE A 184 17.19 -17.10 0.02
CA PHE A 184 17.27 -17.73 -1.28
C PHE A 184 18.67 -17.73 -1.90
N THR A 185 18.94 -18.70 -2.76
CA THR A 185 20.25 -18.87 -3.40
C THR A 185 20.33 -18.38 -4.84
N GLY A 186 19.19 -18.08 -5.48
CA GLY A 186 19.16 -17.67 -6.90
C GLY A 186 19.64 -18.74 -7.88
N THR A 187 19.74 -20.00 -7.45
CA THR A 187 20.19 -21.13 -8.27
C THR A 187 19.13 -22.24 -8.27
N GLY A 188 18.70 -22.67 -9.47
CA GLY A 188 17.76 -23.78 -9.64
C GLY A 188 16.30 -23.45 -9.31
N LEU A 189 15.98 -23.21 -8.04
CA LEU A 189 14.60 -23.02 -7.55
C LEU A 189 14.01 -21.66 -7.90
N ASN A 190 14.83 -20.63 -7.90
CA ASN A 190 14.39 -19.26 -8.03
C ASN A 190 15.39 -18.40 -8.81
N ARG A 191 14.92 -17.22 -9.23
CA ARG A 191 15.71 -16.21 -9.91
C ARG A 191 15.33 -14.82 -9.41
N LEU A 192 16.31 -14.04 -8.99
CA LEU A 192 16.10 -12.67 -8.54
C LEU A 192 15.92 -11.73 -9.75
N CYS A 193 14.75 -11.10 -9.84
CA CYS A 193 14.46 -10.00 -10.76
C CYS A 193 14.53 -8.66 -9.98
N ASN A 194 14.49 -7.53 -10.69
CA ASN A 194 14.58 -6.19 -10.07
C ASN A 194 13.56 -5.95 -8.94
N TYR A 195 12.31 -6.40 -9.12
CA TYR A 195 11.19 -6.06 -8.23
C TYR A 195 10.56 -7.27 -7.53
N TYR A 196 11.02 -8.48 -7.85
CA TYR A 196 10.47 -9.70 -7.26
C TYR A 196 11.44 -10.88 -7.38
N LEU A 197 11.25 -11.88 -6.53
CA LEU A 197 11.87 -13.19 -6.63
C LEU A 197 10.98 -14.09 -7.48
N ASN A 198 11.46 -14.59 -8.61
CA ASN A 198 10.72 -15.53 -9.44
C ASN A 198 10.97 -16.97 -8.96
N GLY A 199 9.96 -17.63 -8.38
CA GLY A 199 10.07 -18.98 -7.84
C GLY A 199 10.20 -19.03 -6.31
N PRO A 200 10.08 -20.22 -5.71
CA PRO A 200 10.10 -20.41 -4.26
C PRO A 200 11.48 -20.13 -3.67
N ALA A 201 11.50 -19.41 -2.55
CA ALA A 201 12.66 -19.31 -1.67
C ALA A 201 12.94 -20.64 -0.95
N GLU A 202 14.20 -20.88 -0.62
CA GLU A 202 14.67 -22.06 0.11
C GLU A 202 14.15 -22.10 1.55
N LEU A 203 13.92 -20.93 2.14
CA LEU A 203 13.34 -20.74 3.46
C LEU A 203 12.41 -19.52 3.44
N VAL A 204 11.19 -19.70 3.96
CA VAL A 204 10.21 -18.64 4.21
C VAL A 204 9.87 -18.62 5.70
N ILE A 205 9.84 -17.43 6.30
CA ILE A 205 9.49 -17.20 7.70
C ILE A 205 8.35 -16.17 7.77
N GLU A 206 7.28 -16.51 8.49
CA GLU A 206 6.20 -15.58 8.84
C GLU A 206 6.20 -15.36 10.36
N VAL A 207 5.99 -14.11 10.79
CA VAL A 207 5.86 -13.77 12.20
C VAL A 207 4.38 -13.52 12.49
N LEU A 208 3.80 -14.32 13.39
CA LEU A 208 2.37 -14.26 13.65
C LEU A 208 1.97 -12.95 14.30
N ARG A 209 0.79 -12.48 13.87
CA ARG A 209 0.03 -11.43 14.55
C ARG A 209 -1.28 -11.96 15.10
N PRO A 210 -1.76 -11.40 16.23
CA PRO A 210 -3.07 -11.73 16.76
C PRO A 210 -4.17 -11.57 15.70
N GLY A 211 -4.98 -12.60 15.49
CA GLY A 211 -6.09 -12.59 14.53
C GLY A 211 -5.71 -12.96 13.09
N HIS A 212 -4.43 -13.14 12.77
CA HIS A 212 -3.95 -13.54 11.45
C HIS A 212 -3.44 -14.99 11.40
N GLU A 213 -3.54 -15.73 12.50
CA GLU A 213 -2.93 -17.05 12.65
C GLU A 213 -3.44 -18.05 11.60
N HIS A 214 -4.71 -17.95 11.20
CA HIS A 214 -5.29 -18.82 10.17
C HIS A 214 -4.64 -18.61 8.80
N ALA A 215 -4.32 -17.35 8.45
CA ALA A 215 -3.73 -17.02 7.16
C ALA A 215 -2.36 -17.70 7.03
N ASP A 216 -1.49 -17.56 8.02
CA ASP A 216 -0.14 -18.14 7.96
C ASP A 216 -0.16 -19.66 8.19
N ARG A 217 -0.86 -20.15 9.23
CA ARG A 217 -0.85 -21.56 9.61
C ARG A 217 -1.58 -22.47 8.63
N VAL A 218 -2.53 -21.95 7.85
CA VAL A 218 -3.35 -22.75 6.94
C VAL A 218 -3.21 -22.30 5.51
N ILE A 219 -3.59 -21.06 5.20
CA ILE A 219 -3.69 -20.58 3.82
C ILE A 219 -2.31 -20.53 3.16
N LYS A 220 -1.38 -19.72 3.71
CA LYS A 220 -0.03 -19.57 3.16
C LYS A 220 0.76 -20.86 3.24
N ARG A 221 0.65 -21.64 4.32
CA ARG A 221 1.27 -22.97 4.40
C ARG A 221 0.88 -23.86 3.21
N ASN A 222 -0.40 -23.91 2.84
CA ASN A 222 -0.85 -24.71 1.70
C ASN A 222 -0.26 -24.20 0.39
N TYR A 223 -0.22 -22.87 0.19
CA TYR A 223 0.39 -22.27 -0.99
C TYR A 223 1.89 -22.53 -1.09
N TYR A 224 2.64 -22.31 -0.02
CA TYR A 224 4.08 -22.58 0.04
C TYR A 224 4.39 -24.06 -0.18
N GLN A 225 3.59 -24.97 0.39
CA GLN A 225 3.74 -26.42 0.16
C GLN A 225 3.55 -26.79 -1.31
N ALA A 226 2.47 -26.28 -1.91
CA ALA A 226 2.13 -26.55 -3.30
C ALA A 226 3.17 -25.97 -4.26
N ALA A 227 3.70 -24.78 -3.95
CA ALA A 227 4.72 -24.11 -4.75
C ALA A 227 6.13 -24.68 -4.58
N GLY A 228 6.34 -25.58 -3.61
CA GLY A 228 7.62 -26.27 -3.43
C GLY A 228 8.61 -25.57 -2.51
N VAL A 229 8.19 -24.63 -1.67
CA VAL A 229 9.05 -23.97 -0.67
C VAL A 229 9.60 -25.05 0.29
N PRO A 230 10.94 -25.26 0.36
CA PRO A 230 11.52 -26.35 1.13
C PRO A 230 11.35 -26.24 2.64
N GLU A 231 11.52 -25.04 3.19
CA GLU A 231 11.41 -24.77 4.64
C GLU A 231 10.44 -23.62 4.88
N TYR A 232 9.45 -23.84 5.73
CA TYR A 232 8.47 -22.84 6.12
C TYR A 232 8.38 -22.76 7.65
N TRP A 233 8.73 -21.61 8.21
CA TRP A 233 8.75 -21.41 9.66
C TRP A 233 7.73 -20.37 10.07
N ILE A 234 7.03 -20.64 11.17
CA ILE A 234 6.06 -19.73 11.77
C ILE A 234 6.57 -19.36 13.15
N VAL A 235 6.83 -18.08 13.36
CA VAL A 235 7.32 -17.55 14.64
C VAL A 235 6.16 -16.89 15.36
N ASP A 236 5.89 -17.30 16.60
CA ASP A 236 4.84 -16.72 17.43
C ASP A 236 5.45 -15.97 18.62
N PRO A 237 5.52 -14.62 18.56
CA PRO A 237 6.04 -13.81 19.66
C PRO A 237 5.26 -13.97 20.97
N ARG A 238 3.95 -14.25 20.89
CA ARG A 238 3.07 -14.35 22.07
C ARG A 238 3.31 -15.64 22.83
N SER A 239 3.37 -16.76 22.12
CA SER A 239 3.65 -18.06 22.75
C SER A 239 5.15 -18.35 22.89
N ARG A 240 6.02 -17.47 22.38
CA ARG A 240 7.49 -17.61 22.37
C ARG A 240 7.90 -18.95 21.77
N SER A 241 7.33 -19.26 20.62
CA SER A 241 7.56 -20.53 19.93
C SER A 241 7.85 -20.35 18.45
N VAL A 242 8.52 -21.35 17.86
CA VAL A 242 8.73 -21.46 16.42
C VAL A 242 8.23 -22.82 15.97
N GLU A 243 7.40 -22.84 14.94
CA GLU A 243 7.01 -24.04 14.23
C GLU A 243 7.87 -24.22 13.00
N PHE A 244 8.53 -25.37 12.90
CA PHE A 244 9.37 -25.71 11.76
C PHE A 244 8.63 -26.70 10.86
N TRP A 245 8.42 -26.33 9.60
CA TRP A 245 7.85 -27.21 8.58
C TRP A 245 8.88 -27.45 7.48
N SER A 246 9.31 -28.70 7.33
CA SER A 246 10.22 -29.09 6.25
C SER A 246 9.48 -29.92 5.21
N ARG A 247 9.64 -29.57 3.94
CA ARG A 247 8.99 -30.25 2.83
C ARG A 247 9.73 -31.53 2.48
N ARG A 248 9.02 -32.66 2.50
CA ARG A 248 9.51 -33.99 2.14
C ARG A 248 8.46 -34.66 1.27
N ASP A 249 8.86 -35.18 0.10
CA ASP A 249 7.98 -35.90 -0.83
C ASP A 249 6.67 -35.15 -1.17
N GLY A 250 6.74 -33.83 -1.29
CA GLY A 250 5.58 -33.00 -1.66
C GLY A 250 4.76 -32.45 -0.50
N VAL A 251 5.01 -32.89 0.74
CA VAL A 251 4.22 -32.51 1.92
C VAL A 251 5.09 -31.91 3.01
N TYR A 252 4.52 -31.02 3.82
CA TYR A 252 5.19 -30.48 4.99
C TYR A 252 5.08 -31.43 6.18
N LEU A 253 6.21 -31.68 6.82
CA LEU A 253 6.33 -32.43 8.05
C LEU A 253 6.83 -31.49 9.16
N SER A 254 6.12 -31.48 10.29
CA SER A 254 6.55 -30.75 11.49
C SER A 254 7.91 -31.29 11.96
N GLN A 255 8.84 -30.38 12.23
CA GLN A 255 10.18 -30.68 12.73
C GLN A 255 10.39 -30.01 14.09
N PHE A 256 11.39 -30.50 14.81
CA PHE A 256 11.75 -29.98 16.13
C PHE A 256 13.26 -29.72 16.18
N PRO A 257 13.69 -28.71 16.96
CA PRO A 257 15.10 -28.55 17.29
C PRO A 257 15.69 -29.81 17.93
N ASP A 258 17.00 -29.95 17.86
CA ASP A 258 17.72 -31.04 18.51
C ASP A 258 17.79 -30.85 20.05
N ARG A 259 18.57 -31.70 20.72
CA ARG A 259 18.74 -31.67 22.18
C ARG A 259 19.44 -30.41 22.69
N ASP A 260 20.19 -29.72 21.83
CA ASP A 260 20.90 -28.48 22.13
C ASP A 260 20.04 -27.25 21.78
N GLY A 261 18.79 -27.46 21.35
CA GLY A 261 17.86 -26.41 20.99
C GLY A 261 18.13 -25.79 19.61
N LEU A 262 18.89 -26.48 18.75
CA LEU A 262 19.25 -26.02 17.41
C LEU A 262 18.39 -26.67 16.34
N TYR A 263 17.87 -25.88 15.42
CA TYR A 263 17.22 -26.38 14.21
C TYR A 263 18.16 -26.24 13.00
N ARG A 264 18.24 -27.29 12.17
CA ARG A 264 19.07 -27.33 10.97
C ARG A 264 18.20 -27.59 9.74
N PRO A 265 17.88 -26.56 8.94
CA PRO A 265 17.10 -26.76 7.71
C PRO A 265 17.85 -27.66 6.73
N GLY A 266 17.12 -28.60 6.12
CA GLY A 266 17.71 -29.50 5.12
C GLY A 266 17.98 -28.80 3.78
N SER A 267 17.34 -27.66 3.54
CA SER A 267 17.48 -26.90 2.28
C SER A 267 18.70 -25.98 2.22
N VAL A 268 19.33 -25.68 3.37
CA VAL A 268 20.48 -24.78 3.45
C VAL A 268 21.61 -25.48 4.20
N ALA A 269 22.56 -26.03 3.43
CA ALA A 269 23.66 -26.80 3.99
C ALA A 269 24.48 -25.96 5.00
N GLY A 270 24.70 -26.53 6.19
CA GLY A 270 25.48 -25.91 7.26
C GLY A 270 24.76 -24.81 8.04
N LEU A 271 23.56 -24.38 7.65
CA LEU A 271 22.80 -23.40 8.42
C LEU A 271 22.27 -24.04 9.71
N ALA A 272 22.48 -23.35 10.83
CA ALA A 272 21.87 -23.66 12.11
C ALA A 272 21.11 -22.44 12.65
N PHE A 273 20.00 -22.70 13.31
CA PHE A 273 19.14 -21.67 13.91
C PHE A 273 18.90 -21.95 15.39
N ARG A 274 19.16 -20.94 16.23
CA ARG A 274 18.87 -20.94 17.67
C ARG A 274 17.71 -19.97 17.95
N PRO A 275 16.52 -20.47 18.33
CA PRO A 275 15.35 -19.62 18.54
C PRO A 275 15.35 -18.90 19.90
N GLU A 276 16.04 -19.41 20.92
CA GLU A 276 15.96 -18.89 22.29
C GLU A 276 16.23 -17.38 22.42
N PRO A 277 17.20 -16.79 21.71
CA PRO A 277 17.46 -15.35 21.81
C PRO A 277 16.34 -14.45 21.27
N LEU A 278 15.39 -14.98 20.47
CA LEU A 278 14.23 -14.22 19.99
C LEU A 278 13.36 -13.70 21.14
N TRP A 279 13.39 -14.37 22.28
CA TRP A 279 12.48 -14.13 23.40
C TRP A 279 13.09 -13.28 24.51
N GLN A 280 14.37 -12.95 24.38
CA GLN A 280 15.06 -12.07 25.31
C GLN A 280 14.63 -10.62 25.02
N ASP A 281 14.43 -9.82 26.08
CA ASP A 281 14.18 -8.40 25.92
C ASP A 281 15.43 -7.76 25.31
N ALA A 282 15.40 -7.58 24.00
CA ALA A 282 16.53 -7.09 23.26
C ALA A 282 16.87 -5.68 23.74
N ASN A 283 18.00 -5.54 24.41
CA ASN A 283 18.56 -4.24 24.71
C ASN A 283 19.22 -3.69 23.44
N TRP A 284 18.39 -3.24 22.50
CA TRP A 284 18.77 -2.81 21.14
C TRP A 284 19.88 -1.76 21.10
N TYR A 285 20.11 -1.07 22.22
CA TYR A 285 21.04 0.04 22.36
C TYR A 285 22.34 -0.30 23.10
N GLY A 286 22.54 -1.53 23.62
CA GLY A 286 23.59 -1.75 24.64
C GLY A 286 24.27 -3.12 24.74
N GLY A 287 23.97 -4.13 23.90
CA GLY A 287 24.60 -5.46 24.01
C GLY A 287 24.89 -6.14 22.67
N SER A 288 25.81 -7.11 22.67
CA SER A 288 25.98 -8.04 21.55
C SER A 288 24.72 -8.90 21.47
N LEU A 289 23.93 -8.71 20.41
CA LEU A 289 22.85 -9.64 20.08
C LEU A 289 23.46 -11.04 19.89
N GLU A 290 22.91 -12.04 20.58
CA GLU A 290 23.30 -13.43 20.34
C GLU A 290 22.97 -13.83 18.90
N GLU A 291 23.74 -14.74 18.31
CA GLU A 291 23.49 -15.11 16.92
C GLU A 291 22.29 -16.06 16.80
N LEU A 292 21.23 -15.61 16.11
CA LEU A 292 20.09 -16.45 15.76
C LEU A 292 20.46 -17.48 14.69
N PHE A 293 21.19 -17.04 13.68
CA PHE A 293 21.62 -17.87 12.56
C PHE A 293 23.14 -17.90 12.50
N PHE A 294 23.71 -19.09 12.32
CA PHE A 294 25.15 -19.28 12.17
C PHE A 294 25.44 -20.48 11.29
N LEU A 295 26.68 -20.56 10.81
CA LEU A 295 27.15 -21.64 9.95
C LEU A 295 27.96 -22.65 10.74
N GLU A 296 27.59 -23.91 10.62
CA GLU A 296 28.36 -25.03 11.12
C GLU A 296 29.26 -25.59 10.01
N GLY A 297 30.57 -25.63 10.29
CA GLY A 297 31.59 -26.13 9.37
C GLY A 297 31.99 -25.14 8.26
N SER A 298 32.94 -25.55 7.42
CA SER A 298 33.31 -24.80 6.22
C SER A 298 32.34 -25.14 5.10
N GLN A 299 31.55 -24.16 4.67
CA GLN A 299 30.67 -24.30 3.50
C GLN A 299 31.37 -23.72 2.28
N GLN A 300 31.23 -24.38 1.13
CA GLN A 300 31.49 -23.69 -0.14
C GLN A 300 30.35 -22.69 -0.35
N PRO A 301 30.65 -21.40 -0.57
CA PRO A 301 29.62 -20.43 -0.88
C PRO A 301 28.84 -20.87 -2.14
N PHE A 302 27.54 -20.63 -2.14
CA PHE A 302 26.74 -20.61 -3.37
C PHE A 302 27.38 -19.66 -4.38
N GLU A 303 27.28 -19.98 -5.67
CA GLU A 303 27.71 -19.05 -6.70
C GLU A 303 26.93 -17.75 -6.59
N SER A 304 27.65 -16.63 -6.67
CA SER A 304 27.06 -15.30 -6.55
C SER A 304 25.95 -15.11 -7.58
N ILE A 305 24.79 -14.67 -7.09
CA ILE A 305 23.57 -14.49 -7.89
C ILE A 305 23.76 -13.34 -8.88
N PRO A 306 23.70 -13.59 -10.20
CA PRO A 306 23.58 -12.50 -11.15
C PRO A 306 22.17 -11.93 -11.05
N HIS A 307 22.08 -10.67 -10.63
CA HIS A 307 20.85 -9.91 -10.72
C HIS A 307 20.50 -9.65 -12.19
N ILE A 308 19.29 -10.04 -12.61
CA ILE A 308 18.80 -9.78 -13.96
C ILE A 308 17.89 -8.57 -14.00
N GLN A 309 18.12 -7.69 -14.97
CA GLN A 309 17.26 -6.52 -15.20
C GLN A 309 15.94 -6.86 -15.92
N GLU A 310 15.73 -8.13 -16.26
CA GLU A 310 14.52 -8.60 -16.95
C GLU A 310 13.34 -8.81 -15.99
N GLY A 311 12.13 -8.71 -16.53
CA GLY A 311 10.87 -8.90 -15.80
C GLY A 311 10.07 -7.61 -15.61
N ALA A 312 8.81 -7.75 -15.19
CA ALA A 312 7.98 -6.62 -14.82
C ALA A 312 8.61 -5.84 -13.65
N GLY A 313 8.39 -4.53 -13.65
CA GLY A 313 8.75 -3.63 -12.58
C GLY A 313 7.72 -2.52 -12.40
N TRP A 314 7.89 -1.69 -11.38
CA TRP A 314 7.01 -0.53 -11.16
C TRP A 314 6.83 0.25 -12.46
N GLY A 315 5.59 0.53 -12.83
CA GLY A 315 5.24 1.31 -14.03
C GLY A 315 5.68 0.70 -15.37
N SER A 316 6.06 -0.58 -15.43
CA SER A 316 6.46 -1.25 -16.68
C SER A 316 5.29 -1.56 -17.64
N LEU A 317 4.06 -1.53 -17.14
CA LEU A 317 2.81 -1.60 -17.88
C LEU A 317 2.01 -0.32 -17.67
N PRO A 318 1.27 0.17 -18.70
CA PRO A 318 0.29 1.22 -18.51
C PRO A 318 -0.73 0.85 -17.43
N PHE A 319 -1.16 1.81 -16.63
CA PHE A 319 -2.19 1.57 -15.63
C PHE A 319 -3.58 1.70 -16.25
N VAL A 320 -4.14 0.56 -16.65
CA VAL A 320 -5.49 0.44 -17.21
C VAL A 320 -6.17 -0.74 -16.52
N PRO A 321 -6.73 -0.55 -15.31
CA PRO A 321 -7.37 -1.62 -14.58
C PRO A 321 -8.63 -2.09 -15.31
N ASP A 322 -8.85 -3.41 -15.39
CA ASP A 322 -10.09 -3.97 -15.90
C ASP A 322 -11.17 -3.88 -14.81
N LEU A 323 -12.01 -2.86 -14.90
CA LEU A 323 -13.08 -2.61 -13.93
C LEU A 323 -14.41 -3.08 -14.49
N GLN A 324 -15.04 -4.01 -13.77
CA GLN A 324 -16.29 -4.67 -14.14
C GLN A 324 -17.29 -4.58 -12.99
N LEU A 325 -18.56 -4.88 -13.27
CA LEU A 325 -19.61 -4.95 -12.24
C LEU A 325 -19.28 -6.01 -11.17
N GLU A 326 -18.72 -7.13 -11.61
CA GLU A 326 -18.23 -8.25 -10.80
C GLU A 326 -16.69 -8.22 -10.69
N PRO A 327 -16.08 -8.98 -9.76
CA PRO A 327 -14.62 -9.08 -9.66
C PRO A 327 -13.93 -9.43 -10.98
N ALA A 328 -12.82 -8.75 -11.26
CA ALA A 328 -11.95 -8.98 -12.41
C ALA A 328 -10.56 -9.43 -11.97
N PRO A 329 -9.92 -10.39 -12.68
CA PRO A 329 -8.64 -10.95 -12.27
C PRO A 329 -7.49 -9.96 -12.50
N ILE A 330 -6.60 -9.83 -11.52
CA ILE A 330 -5.32 -9.13 -11.64
C ILE A 330 -4.23 -10.16 -11.96
N GLY A 331 -3.48 -9.93 -13.04
CA GLY A 331 -2.32 -10.74 -13.40
C GLY A 331 -1.07 -10.38 -12.60
N PHE A 332 -0.09 -11.28 -12.50
CA PHE A 332 1.12 -11.03 -11.72
C PHE A 332 1.92 -9.81 -12.23
N ASP A 333 2.11 -9.68 -13.54
CA ASP A 333 2.88 -8.56 -14.11
C ASP A 333 2.14 -7.21 -13.92
N GLN A 334 0.80 -7.23 -13.93
CA GLN A 334 -0.03 -6.08 -13.55
C GLN A 334 0.18 -5.70 -12.09
N TYR A 335 0.14 -6.68 -11.18
CA TYR A 335 0.41 -6.48 -9.76
C TYR A 335 1.80 -5.85 -9.54
N ILE A 336 2.87 -6.42 -10.12
CA ILE A 336 4.22 -5.84 -9.97
C ILE A 336 4.33 -4.46 -10.60
N SER A 337 3.63 -4.20 -11.70
CA SER A 337 3.67 -2.90 -12.37
C SER A 337 2.87 -1.82 -11.66
N TRP A 338 1.80 -2.17 -10.95
CA TRP A 338 0.84 -1.21 -10.43
C TRP A 338 0.89 -1.08 -8.92
N CYS A 339 1.32 -2.12 -8.20
CA CYS A 339 1.34 -2.14 -6.75
C CYS A 339 2.52 -1.30 -6.23
N PRO A 340 2.25 -0.27 -5.39
CA PRO A 340 3.32 0.50 -4.78
C PRO A 340 4.00 -0.32 -3.67
N GLU A 341 5.14 0.19 -3.19
CA GLU A 341 5.72 -0.29 -1.94
C GLU A 341 4.68 -0.18 -0.81
N ALA A 342 4.66 -1.16 0.10
CA ALA A 342 3.73 -1.23 1.23
C ALA A 342 4.09 -0.23 2.36
N LYS A 343 4.39 1.01 1.98
CA LYS A 343 4.68 2.12 2.88
C LYS A 343 3.39 2.87 3.21
N PHE A 344 2.75 2.42 4.29
CA PHE A 344 1.48 2.96 4.79
C PHE A 344 1.75 4.19 5.66
N GLU A 345 1.55 5.38 5.11
CA GLU A 345 1.76 6.65 5.78
C GLU A 345 0.45 7.40 5.96
N TYR A 346 0.42 8.40 6.84
CA TYR A 346 -0.72 9.28 7.02
C TYR A 346 -0.24 10.72 7.11
N TRP A 347 -0.63 11.54 6.14
CA TRP A 347 -0.33 12.97 6.08
C TRP A 347 -1.36 13.67 5.20
N GLU A 348 -1.52 14.99 5.34
CA GLU A 348 -2.63 15.74 4.72
C GLU A 348 -4.02 15.18 5.09
N ASP A 349 -4.18 14.71 6.33
CA ASP A 349 -5.44 14.15 6.83
C ASP A 349 -5.99 12.97 6.01
N ARG A 350 -5.11 12.20 5.36
CA ARG A 350 -5.48 11.02 4.57
C ARG A 350 -4.39 9.94 4.54
N PRO A 351 -4.75 8.66 4.30
CA PRO A 351 -3.77 7.61 4.07
C PRO A 351 -3.00 7.82 2.77
N GLN A 352 -1.71 7.53 2.79
CA GLN A 352 -0.77 7.78 1.69
C GLN A 352 0.08 6.52 1.47
N ILE A 353 0.00 5.94 0.27
CA ILE A 353 0.72 4.70 -0.08
C ILE A 353 1.23 4.85 -1.52
N GLY A 354 2.54 5.04 -1.67
CA GLY A 354 3.15 5.30 -2.98
C GLY A 354 2.75 6.65 -3.61
N GLY A 355 2.35 7.63 -2.78
CA GLY A 355 1.82 8.93 -3.22
C GLY A 355 0.53 8.82 -4.03
N ALA A 356 0.17 9.87 -4.76
CA ALA A 356 -1.08 9.92 -5.54
C ALA A 356 -1.18 8.79 -6.58
N ALA A 357 -0.08 8.50 -7.29
CA ALA A 357 -0.05 7.41 -8.28
C ALA A 357 -0.21 6.03 -7.63
N GLY A 358 0.43 5.77 -6.49
CA GLY A 358 0.26 4.53 -5.74
C GLY A 358 -1.17 4.35 -5.24
N VAL A 359 -1.79 5.40 -4.69
CA VAL A 359 -3.18 5.36 -4.23
C VAL A 359 -4.15 5.15 -5.40
N ARG A 360 -3.95 5.85 -6.54
CA ARG A 360 -4.71 5.63 -7.78
C ARG A 360 -4.68 4.16 -8.18
N ASN A 361 -3.48 3.58 -8.20
CA ASN A 361 -3.28 2.22 -8.63
C ASN A 361 -3.89 1.20 -7.67
N LEU A 362 -3.72 1.40 -6.36
CA LEU A 362 -4.34 0.59 -5.32
C LEU A 362 -5.87 0.63 -5.41
N LEU A 363 -6.46 1.82 -5.58
CA LEU A 363 -7.91 1.94 -5.77
C LEU A 363 -8.37 1.12 -6.97
N GLY A 364 -7.72 1.23 -8.13
CA GLY A 364 -8.12 0.41 -9.29
C GLY A 364 -7.98 -1.10 -9.05
N MET A 365 -6.92 -1.56 -8.39
CA MET A 365 -6.76 -2.98 -8.06
C MET A 365 -7.78 -3.45 -7.00
N LEU A 366 -8.13 -2.63 -6.02
CA LEU A 366 -9.16 -2.94 -5.04
C LEU A 366 -10.56 -2.98 -5.68
N LEU A 367 -10.86 -2.05 -6.59
CA LEU A 367 -12.08 -2.05 -7.38
C LEU A 367 -12.17 -3.32 -8.26
N ALA A 368 -11.08 -3.73 -8.92
CA ALA A 368 -11.03 -4.99 -9.67
C ALA A 368 -11.22 -6.22 -8.76
N THR A 369 -10.63 -6.20 -7.56
CA THR A 369 -10.72 -7.30 -6.59
C THR A 369 -12.15 -7.61 -6.13
N PHE A 370 -13.00 -6.58 -5.99
CA PHE A 370 -14.36 -6.72 -5.47
C PHE A 370 -15.46 -6.56 -6.53
N GLY A 371 -15.17 -5.89 -7.65
CA GLY A 371 -16.19 -5.48 -8.63
C GLY A 371 -16.99 -4.25 -8.17
N LEU A 372 -17.48 -3.46 -9.13
CA LEU A 372 -18.13 -2.18 -8.83
C LEU A 372 -19.44 -2.31 -8.04
N VAL A 373 -20.14 -3.44 -8.12
CA VAL A 373 -21.39 -3.65 -7.36
C VAL A 373 -21.10 -3.81 -5.87
N ASP A 374 -20.07 -4.57 -5.52
CA ASP A 374 -19.79 -4.92 -4.13
C ASP A 374 -19.09 -3.79 -3.37
N VAL A 375 -18.20 -3.04 -4.04
CA VAL A 375 -17.50 -1.89 -3.43
C VAL A 375 -18.43 -0.79 -2.97
N LEU A 376 -19.63 -0.66 -3.53
CA LEU A 376 -20.62 0.32 -3.10
C LEU A 376 -20.98 0.17 -1.61
N ASN A 377 -20.82 -1.02 -1.04
CA ASN A 377 -21.11 -1.30 0.37
C ASN A 377 -20.16 -0.66 1.38
N VAL A 378 -18.99 -0.20 0.92
CA VAL A 378 -17.96 0.29 1.85
C VAL A 378 -18.25 1.69 2.37
N LEU A 379 -19.15 2.43 1.72
CA LEU A 379 -19.57 3.80 2.06
C LEU A 379 -21.07 4.02 1.82
N PRO A 380 -21.69 5.03 2.44
CA PRO A 380 -23.08 5.38 2.20
C PRO A 380 -23.38 5.62 0.70
N PRO A 381 -24.54 5.15 0.18
CA PRO A 381 -24.88 5.27 -1.24
C PRO A 381 -24.88 6.73 -1.73
N GLN A 382 -25.27 7.66 -0.86
CA GLN A 382 -25.30 9.09 -1.14
C GLN A 382 -23.92 9.64 -1.51
N SER A 383 -22.85 9.17 -0.86
CA SER A 383 -21.49 9.61 -1.13
C SER A 383 -21.03 9.24 -2.54
N TRP A 384 -21.49 8.10 -3.07
CA TRP A 384 -21.21 7.69 -4.45
C TRP A 384 -21.99 8.53 -5.47
N ILE A 385 -23.25 8.85 -5.18
CA ILE A 385 -24.09 9.68 -6.06
C ILE A 385 -23.54 11.09 -6.15
N GLU A 386 -23.17 11.69 -5.03
CA GLU A 386 -22.57 13.03 -4.99
C GLU A 386 -21.29 13.09 -5.81
N ALA A 387 -20.41 12.08 -5.68
CA ALA A 387 -19.18 11.99 -6.47
C ALA A 387 -19.45 11.83 -7.98
N LEU A 388 -20.48 11.06 -8.37
CA LEU A 388 -20.88 10.93 -9.78
C LEU A 388 -21.43 12.25 -10.33
N GLN A 389 -22.32 12.90 -9.58
CA GLN A 389 -22.89 14.20 -9.96
C GLN A 389 -21.79 15.26 -10.12
N GLU A 390 -20.85 15.30 -9.18
CA GLU A 390 -19.68 16.18 -9.27
C GLU A 390 -18.87 15.90 -10.54
N ARG A 391 -18.54 14.63 -10.81
CA ARG A 391 -17.79 14.25 -12.02
C ARG A 391 -18.50 14.71 -13.29
N ILE A 392 -19.81 14.51 -13.40
CA ILE A 392 -20.56 14.89 -14.61
C ILE A 392 -20.59 16.41 -14.79
N ALA A 393 -20.75 17.15 -13.69
CA ALA A 393 -20.69 18.60 -13.74
C ALA A 393 -19.29 19.10 -14.18
N GLN A 394 -18.22 18.43 -13.73
CA GLN A 394 -16.85 18.72 -14.17
C GLN A 394 -16.65 18.40 -15.65
N GLU A 395 -17.15 17.26 -16.14
CA GLU A 395 -17.06 16.86 -17.56
C GLU A 395 -17.79 17.88 -18.48
N GLN A 396 -18.91 18.46 -18.03
CA GLN A 396 -19.62 19.51 -18.77
C GLN A 396 -18.81 20.81 -18.90
N GLN A 397 -17.92 21.09 -17.93
CA GLN A 397 -17.08 22.30 -17.88
C GLN A 397 -15.64 22.03 -18.37
N ASP A 398 -15.35 20.83 -18.91
CA ASP A 398 -13.99 20.40 -19.28
C ASP A 398 -13.28 21.38 -20.22
N THR A 399 -14.00 21.93 -21.21
CA THR A 399 -13.42 22.86 -22.18
C THR A 399 -12.89 24.12 -21.50
N GLU A 400 -13.62 24.66 -20.52
CA GLU A 400 -13.21 25.84 -19.76
C GLU A 400 -12.07 25.50 -18.80
N HIS A 401 -12.14 24.36 -18.11
CA HIS A 401 -11.07 23.89 -17.22
C HIS A 401 -9.74 23.65 -17.97
N LYS A 402 -9.77 22.96 -19.10
CA LYS A 402 -8.57 22.77 -19.94
C LYS A 402 -8.02 24.11 -20.44
N ALA A 403 -8.87 25.06 -20.81
CA ALA A 403 -8.41 26.39 -21.22
C ALA A 403 -7.66 27.12 -20.09
N GLN A 404 -8.14 27.00 -18.85
CA GLN A 404 -7.46 27.54 -17.66
C GLN A 404 -6.12 26.83 -17.41
N TRP A 405 -6.06 25.51 -17.51
CA TRP A 405 -4.83 24.75 -17.33
C TRP A 405 -3.79 25.07 -18.42
N TRP A 406 -4.23 25.25 -19.67
CA TRP A 406 -3.35 25.72 -20.74
C TRP A 406 -2.76 27.11 -20.48
N HIS A 407 -3.50 28.00 -19.81
CA HIS A 407 -2.96 29.28 -19.38
C HIS A 407 -1.85 29.10 -18.34
N LEU A 408 -2.06 28.25 -17.33
CA LEU A 408 -1.05 27.94 -16.32
C LEU A 408 0.18 27.26 -16.94
N VAL A 409 0.00 26.33 -17.87
CA VAL A 409 1.10 25.69 -18.63
C VAL A 409 1.96 26.71 -19.36
N ARG A 410 1.35 27.71 -20.01
CA ARG A 410 2.11 28.77 -20.69
C ARG A 410 2.89 29.64 -19.71
N GLN A 411 2.31 29.93 -18.54
CA GLN A 411 3.01 30.63 -17.47
C GLN A 411 4.20 29.80 -16.95
N ALA A 412 3.99 28.52 -16.68
CA ALA A 412 5.05 27.60 -16.27
C ALA A 412 6.17 27.54 -17.32
N ALA A 413 5.83 27.40 -18.60
CA ALA A 413 6.81 27.35 -19.68
C ALA A 413 7.63 28.64 -19.80
N ALA A 414 7.00 29.81 -19.69
CA ALA A 414 7.69 31.09 -19.68
C ALA A 414 8.65 31.21 -18.49
N MET A 415 8.18 30.84 -17.29
CA MET A 415 8.97 30.83 -16.06
C MET A 415 10.18 29.87 -16.16
N LEU A 416 9.98 28.66 -16.69
CA LEU A 416 11.06 27.68 -16.87
C LEU A 416 12.13 28.16 -17.86
N ARG A 417 11.72 28.82 -18.94
CA ARG A 417 12.64 29.43 -19.91
C ARG A 417 13.47 30.55 -19.29
N GLU A 418 12.81 31.46 -18.58
CA GLU A 418 13.45 32.65 -18.01
C GLU A 418 14.38 32.30 -16.84
N ASN A 419 13.91 31.50 -15.89
CA ASN A 419 14.60 31.28 -14.62
C ASN A 419 15.56 30.08 -14.65
N PHE A 420 15.34 29.13 -15.57
CA PHE A 420 16.09 27.87 -15.61
C PHE A 420 16.72 27.58 -16.98
N GLY A 421 16.46 28.40 -18.01
CA GLY A 421 17.06 28.25 -19.33
C GLY A 421 16.55 27.05 -20.13
N ILE A 422 15.41 26.46 -19.74
CA ILE A 422 14.84 25.27 -20.38
C ILE A 422 14.07 25.72 -21.63
N VAL A 423 14.60 25.45 -22.81
CA VAL A 423 14.00 25.92 -24.07
C VAL A 423 13.21 24.84 -24.80
N ARG A 424 13.57 23.57 -24.65
CA ARG A 424 12.87 22.44 -25.31
C ARG A 424 11.81 21.88 -24.36
N LEU A 425 10.59 22.39 -24.49
CA LEU A 425 9.45 22.03 -23.66
C LEU A 425 8.28 21.44 -24.47
N GLY A 426 7.55 20.53 -23.85
CA GLY A 426 6.26 20.07 -24.33
C GLY A 426 5.35 19.63 -23.17
N VAL A 427 4.12 19.26 -23.50
CA VAL A 427 3.11 18.74 -22.56
C VAL A 427 2.66 17.36 -23.00
N ILE A 428 2.45 16.47 -22.04
CA ILE A 428 1.80 15.16 -22.23
C ILE A 428 0.67 14.98 -21.19
N GLY A 429 -0.14 13.93 -21.36
CA GLY A 429 -1.19 13.55 -20.40
C GLY A 429 -2.59 14.06 -20.76
N ASP A 430 -3.49 14.11 -19.79
CA ASP A 430 -4.93 14.33 -20.06
C ASP A 430 -5.25 15.72 -20.63
N LEU A 431 -4.41 16.73 -20.36
CA LEU A 431 -4.61 18.08 -20.89
C LEU A 431 -4.55 18.16 -22.43
N VAL A 432 -3.76 17.28 -23.06
CA VAL A 432 -3.61 17.22 -24.53
C VAL A 432 -4.56 16.21 -25.19
N ARG A 433 -5.27 15.42 -24.38
CA ARG A 433 -6.19 14.38 -24.85
C ARG A 433 -7.61 14.92 -25.04
N SER A 434 -8.39 14.22 -25.86
CA SER A 434 -9.80 14.54 -26.09
C SER A 434 -10.72 14.13 -24.93
N GLN A 435 -10.32 13.14 -24.12
CA GLN A 435 -11.06 12.73 -22.93
C GLN A 435 -11.08 13.85 -21.88
N PRO A 436 -12.18 14.04 -21.13
CA PRO A 436 -12.23 15.04 -20.07
C PRO A 436 -11.16 14.85 -18.99
N LEU A 437 -10.75 15.95 -18.36
CA LEU A 437 -10.01 15.91 -17.11
C LEU A 437 -10.85 15.21 -16.04
N ASN A 438 -10.20 14.48 -15.15
CA ASN A 438 -10.83 13.80 -14.02
C ASN A 438 -10.03 14.03 -12.73
N TYR A 439 -10.46 13.40 -11.64
CA TYR A 439 -9.83 13.50 -10.32
C TYR A 439 -8.31 13.28 -10.32
N TRP A 440 -7.80 12.40 -11.18
CA TRP A 440 -6.38 12.02 -11.28
C TRP A 440 -5.60 12.79 -12.35
N SER A 441 -6.26 13.70 -13.07
CA SER A 441 -5.59 14.49 -14.10
C SER A 441 -4.65 15.51 -13.45
N ASP A 442 -3.46 15.63 -14.00
CA ASP A 442 -2.43 16.60 -13.62
C ASP A 442 -1.70 17.12 -14.86
N VAL A 443 -0.84 18.11 -14.70
CA VAL A 443 -0.02 18.65 -15.78
C VAL A 443 1.38 18.05 -15.74
N THR A 444 1.73 17.32 -16.81
CA THR A 444 3.09 16.80 -17.01
C THR A 444 3.78 17.57 -18.12
N LEU A 445 4.75 18.40 -17.73
CA LEU A 445 5.67 19.06 -18.65
C LEU A 445 6.83 18.11 -18.97
N VAL A 446 7.32 18.14 -20.20
CA VAL A 446 8.46 17.33 -20.65
C VAL A 446 9.56 18.27 -21.13
N ALA A 447 10.78 18.07 -20.65
CA ALA A 447 11.96 18.83 -21.02
C ALA A 447 13.09 17.94 -21.54
N TRP A 448 13.91 18.47 -22.46
CA TRP A 448 15.11 17.78 -22.98
C TRP A 448 16.43 18.42 -22.54
N ASP A 449 16.36 19.63 -21.98
CA ASP A 449 17.49 20.46 -21.62
C ASP A 449 17.38 20.98 -20.18
N ALA A 450 16.70 20.22 -19.32
CA ALA A 450 16.54 20.55 -17.91
C ALA A 450 17.88 20.44 -17.13
N PRO A 451 18.25 21.44 -16.31
CA PRO A 451 19.48 21.41 -15.52
C PRO A 451 19.33 20.50 -14.27
N GLN A 452 20.11 19.42 -14.22
CA GLN A 452 20.04 18.41 -13.15
C GLN A 452 20.28 18.96 -11.75
N GLN A 453 21.23 19.89 -11.59
CA GLN A 453 21.58 20.42 -10.27
C GLN A 453 20.50 21.32 -9.67
N ARG A 454 19.43 21.63 -10.43
CA ARG A 454 18.35 22.53 -10.04
C ARG A 454 16.97 21.88 -10.05
N GLU A 455 16.89 20.55 -10.10
CA GLU A 455 15.60 19.80 -10.11
C GLU A 455 14.68 20.21 -8.96
N TYR A 456 15.21 20.35 -7.74
CA TYR A 456 14.42 20.76 -6.58
C TYR A 456 13.91 22.20 -6.68
N GLU A 457 14.72 23.13 -7.19
CA GLU A 457 14.30 24.53 -7.41
C GLU A 457 13.21 24.62 -8.48
N ILE A 458 13.31 23.80 -9.54
CA ILE A 458 12.29 23.69 -10.58
C ILE A 458 10.99 23.16 -9.98
N TYR A 459 11.05 22.10 -9.19
CA TYR A 459 9.90 21.54 -8.50
C TYR A 459 9.22 22.59 -7.60
N GLN A 460 9.98 23.33 -6.81
CA GLN A 460 9.46 24.41 -5.97
C GLN A 460 8.81 25.52 -6.78
N ALA A 461 9.43 25.93 -7.89
CA ALA A 461 8.89 26.97 -8.76
C ALA A 461 7.57 26.55 -9.42
N LEU A 462 7.46 25.30 -9.87
CA LEU A 462 6.22 24.75 -10.41
C LEU A 462 5.13 24.63 -9.33
N SER A 463 5.48 24.12 -8.15
CA SER A 463 4.56 24.02 -7.01
C SER A 463 4.05 25.41 -6.56
N GLY A 464 4.83 26.46 -6.76
CA GLY A 464 4.45 27.83 -6.43
C GLY A 464 3.42 28.48 -7.37
N LEU A 465 3.06 27.85 -8.50
CA LEU A 465 2.06 28.37 -9.43
C LEU A 465 0.61 28.11 -8.98
N GLY A 466 0.41 27.18 -8.06
CA GLY A 466 -0.89 26.86 -7.48
C GLY A 466 -0.98 25.40 -7.02
N ASP A 467 -1.99 25.11 -6.22
CA ASP A 467 -2.19 23.77 -5.64
C ASP A 467 -2.94 22.81 -6.60
N SER A 468 -3.58 23.34 -7.64
CA SER A 468 -4.32 22.56 -8.64
C SER A 468 -4.30 23.25 -10.02
N PRO A 469 -3.92 22.54 -11.11
CA PRO A 469 -3.40 21.17 -11.13
C PRO A 469 -2.04 21.04 -10.46
N GLN A 470 -1.66 19.83 -10.03
CA GLN A 470 -0.26 19.60 -9.72
C GLN A 470 0.54 19.65 -11.02
N MET A 471 1.71 20.28 -10.96
CA MET A 471 2.62 20.42 -12.09
C MET A 471 3.93 19.72 -11.80
N ARG A 472 4.35 18.88 -12.72
CA ARG A 472 5.65 18.19 -12.66
C ARG A 472 6.42 18.34 -13.96
N LEU A 473 7.75 18.29 -13.84
CA LEU A 473 8.65 18.27 -14.97
C LEU A 473 9.28 16.89 -15.11
N LEU A 474 9.15 16.31 -16.31
CA LEU A 474 9.76 15.05 -16.68
C LEU A 474 10.96 15.32 -17.61
N ASP A 475 12.11 14.75 -17.28
CA ASP A 475 13.26 14.72 -18.19
C ASP A 475 13.03 13.62 -19.25
N ALA A 476 13.04 14.02 -20.52
CA ALA A 476 12.77 13.13 -21.65
C ALA A 476 13.89 12.11 -21.89
N GLU A 477 15.15 12.48 -21.63
CA GLU A 477 16.33 11.66 -21.98
C GLU A 477 16.83 10.84 -20.79
N ARG A 478 16.49 11.26 -19.56
CA ARG A 478 17.10 10.70 -18.33
C ARG A 478 16.06 10.38 -17.28
N GLY A 479 16.42 9.54 -16.32
CA GLY A 479 15.55 9.14 -15.22
C GLY A 479 14.50 8.10 -15.62
N PHE A 480 13.94 7.47 -14.59
CA PHE A 480 12.88 6.48 -14.73
C PHE A 480 11.63 7.10 -15.36
N LYS A 481 11.00 6.36 -16.29
CA LYS A 481 9.74 6.72 -16.94
C LYS A 481 8.87 5.48 -16.98
N THR A 482 7.64 5.62 -16.53
CA THR A 482 6.61 4.58 -16.67
C THR A 482 6.28 4.35 -18.15
N ALA A 483 5.76 3.18 -18.48
CA ALA A 483 5.30 2.85 -19.83
C ALA A 483 4.22 3.84 -20.32
N GLU A 484 3.35 4.30 -19.41
CA GLU A 484 2.33 5.32 -19.70
C GLU A 484 2.99 6.65 -20.16
N GLU A 485 4.04 7.10 -19.48
CA GLU A 485 4.76 8.32 -19.85
C GLU A 485 5.56 8.15 -21.14
N GLN A 486 6.23 7.02 -21.33
CA GLN A 486 6.98 6.73 -22.55
C GLN A 486 6.06 6.74 -23.77
N GLN A 487 4.90 6.09 -23.67
CA GLN A 487 3.89 6.09 -24.72
C GLN A 487 3.34 7.51 -24.97
N ALA A 488 3.02 8.25 -23.91
CA ALA A 488 2.49 9.60 -24.03
C ALA A 488 3.49 10.59 -24.68
N ILE A 489 4.79 10.47 -24.40
CA ILE A 489 5.84 11.24 -25.09
C ILE A 489 5.87 10.89 -26.59
N ALA A 490 5.75 9.62 -26.94
CA ALA A 490 5.82 9.16 -28.32
C ALA A 490 4.58 9.55 -29.15
N GLU A 491 3.39 9.52 -28.54
CA GLU A 491 2.12 9.58 -29.27
C GLU A 491 1.32 10.88 -29.05
N GLN A 492 1.55 11.58 -27.94
CA GLN A 492 0.64 12.64 -27.46
C GLN A 492 1.33 13.97 -27.18
N LEU A 493 2.65 14.06 -27.34
CA LEU A 493 3.42 15.25 -27.02
C LEU A 493 2.97 16.47 -27.83
N VAL A 494 2.62 17.55 -27.12
CA VAL A 494 2.35 18.87 -27.71
C VAL A 494 3.51 19.83 -27.36
N PRO A 495 4.28 20.31 -28.35
CA PRO A 495 5.36 21.28 -28.12
C PRO A 495 4.85 22.63 -27.61
N LEU A 496 5.66 23.32 -26.80
CA LEU A 496 5.36 24.61 -26.15
C LEU A 496 6.23 25.77 -26.64
#